data_AF-A0A3A5L6C1-F1
#
_entry.id   AF-A0A3A5L6C1-F1
#
_cell.length_a   1.000
_cell.length_b   1.000
_cell.length_c   1.000
_cell.angle_alpha   90.00
_cell.angle_beta   90.00
_cell.angle_gamma   90.00
#
_symmetry.space_group_name_H-M   'P 1'
#
loop_
_entity.id
_entity.type
_entity.pdbx_description
1 polymer ?
#
loop_
_entity_poly.entity_id
_entity_poly.type
_entity_poly.pdbx_seq_one_letter_code
_entity_poly.pdbx_strand_id
1 'polypeptide(L)'
;MADQFESLINDIAIKHGVVLGRNDPILIVQTMNAKLMEDASKAQQRMLHQYKEELEGIALRWGNEAKEKSERILNASLAAAKETMANVLEESARSTALTIQNDIEKLLSHAGGALRRTERIAMINLTASALTLMAAGMIILGLLR
;
A
#
# COMPACT_ATOMS: atom_id res chain seq x y z
N MET A 1 -24.48 31.60 51.66
CA MET A 1 -25.38 30.44 51.93
C MET A 1 -26.47 30.80 52.92
N ALA A 2 -26.18 31.47 54.05
CA ALA A 2 -27.21 31.86 55.03
C ALA A 2 -28.33 32.73 54.41
N ASP A 3 -27.99 33.75 53.60
CA ASP A 3 -29.00 34.62 52.95
C ASP A 3 -29.89 33.88 51.95
N GLN A 4 -29.33 32.91 51.22
CA GLN A 4 -30.09 32.11 50.25
C GLN A 4 -31.07 31.16 50.96
N PHE A 5 -30.70 30.74 52.18
CA PHE A 5 -31.50 29.88 53.03
C PHE A 5 -32.65 30.65 53.69
N GLU A 6 -32.40 31.87 54.18
CA GLU A 6 -33.46 32.73 54.73
C GLU A 6 -34.43 33.24 53.65
N SER A 7 -33.92 33.53 52.44
CA SER A 7 -34.78 33.82 51.29
C SER A 7 -35.71 32.64 50.96
N LEU A 8 -35.20 31.41 50.99
CA LEU A 8 -35.99 30.21 50.72
C LEU A 8 -37.07 29.97 51.80
N ILE A 9 -36.74 30.19 53.07
CA ILE A 9 -37.70 30.09 54.18
C ILE A 9 -38.81 31.14 54.01
N ASN A 10 -38.45 32.38 53.67
CA ASN A 10 -39.42 33.44 53.45
C ASN A 10 -40.31 33.18 52.23
N ASP A 11 -39.74 32.68 51.12
CA ASP A 11 -40.49 32.33 49.91
C ASP A 11 -41.50 31.19 50.16
N ILE A 12 -41.11 30.18 50.95
CA ILE A 12 -42.01 29.08 51.33
C ILE A 12 -43.13 29.60 52.23
N ALA A 13 -42.83 30.50 53.18
CA ALA A 13 -43.82 31.13 54.04
C ALA A 13 -44.84 31.97 53.25
N ILE A 14 -44.38 32.74 52.26
CA ILE A 14 -45.24 33.57 51.39
C ILE A 14 -46.12 32.71 50.47
N LYS A 15 -45.57 31.65 49.85
CA LYS A 15 -46.32 30.82 48.89
C LYS A 15 -47.27 29.82 49.53
N HIS A 16 -46.91 29.28 50.69
CA HIS A 16 -47.61 28.16 51.29
C HIS A 16 -48.26 28.49 52.64
N GLY A 17 -48.02 29.69 53.19
CA GLY A 17 -48.60 30.13 54.47
C GLY A 17 -48.07 29.36 55.68
N VAL A 18 -46.95 28.65 55.55
CA VAL A 18 -46.35 27.81 56.60
C VAL A 18 -45.08 28.48 57.11
N VAL A 19 -44.99 28.70 58.42
CA VAL A 19 -43.78 29.22 59.07
C VAL A 19 -42.88 28.04 59.45
N LEU A 20 -41.75 27.89 58.77
CA LEU A 20 -40.76 26.88 59.13
C LEU A 20 -39.71 27.45 60.09
N GLY A 21 -39.44 26.72 61.17
CA GLY A 21 -38.35 27.02 62.09
C GLY A 21 -36.99 26.51 61.58
N ARG A 22 -35.88 27.05 62.09
CA ARG A 22 -34.52 26.57 61.74
C ARG A 22 -34.27 25.09 62.08
N ASN A 23 -35.01 24.53 63.03
CA ASN A 23 -34.94 23.12 63.43
C ASN A 23 -36.08 22.28 62.82
N ASP A 24 -36.80 22.81 61.83
CA ASP A 24 -37.86 22.06 61.16
C ASP A 24 -37.27 20.85 60.41
N PRO A 25 -37.81 19.63 60.61
CA PRO A 25 -37.32 18.42 59.94
C PRO A 25 -37.24 18.55 58.41
N ILE A 26 -38.15 19.32 57.79
CA ILE A 26 -38.16 19.53 56.34
C ILE A 26 -36.92 20.30 55.87
N LEU A 27 -36.47 21.30 56.64
CA LEU A 27 -35.26 22.06 56.35
C LEU A 27 -33.98 21.25 56.57
N ILE A 28 -33.97 20.34 57.55
CA ILE A 28 -32.84 19.42 57.76
C ILE A 28 -32.72 18.47 56.57
N VAL A 29 -33.83 17.90 56.09
CA VAL A 29 -33.84 17.04 54.90
C VAL A 29 -33.41 17.81 53.65
N GLN A 30 -33.85 19.06 53.48
CA GLN A 30 -33.40 19.90 52.37
C GLN A 30 -31.89 20.16 52.40
N THR A 31 -31.33 20.42 53.59
CA THR A 31 -29.89 20.62 53.76
C THR A 31 -29.12 19.33 53.44
N MET A 32 -29.60 18.18 53.92
CA MET A 32 -29.01 16.88 53.59
C MET A 32 -29.08 16.59 52.09
N ASN A 33 -30.20 16.86 51.44
CA ASN A 33 -30.36 16.68 50.00
C ASN A 33 -29.41 17.58 49.20
N ALA A 34 -29.29 18.86 49.58
CA ALA A 34 -28.35 19.77 48.94
C ALA A 34 -26.91 19.28 49.07
N LYS A 35 -26.53 18.77 50.26
CA LYS A 35 -25.21 18.20 50.50
C LYS A 35 -24.97 16.92 49.70
N LEU A 36 -25.96 16.03 49.65
CA LEU A 36 -25.94 14.81 48.84
C LEU A 36 -25.79 15.12 47.35
N MET A 37 -26.50 16.12 46.83
CA MET A 37 -26.37 16.54 45.43
C MET A 37 -24.99 17.13 45.13
N GLU A 38 -24.42 17.91 46.05
CA GLU A 38 -23.07 18.44 45.93
C GLU A 38 -22.03 17.30 45.91
N ASP A 39 -22.15 16.35 46.83
CA ASP A 39 -21.22 15.23 46.94
C ASP A 39 -21.36 14.25 45.77
N ALA A 40 -22.57 14.03 45.26
CA ALA A 40 -22.83 13.26 44.05
C ALA A 40 -22.21 13.93 42.82
N SER A 41 -22.37 15.24 42.67
CA SER A 41 -21.76 16.01 41.58
C SER A 41 -20.22 15.91 41.61
N LYS A 42 -19.61 16.07 42.80
CA LYS A 42 -18.16 15.89 42.97
C LYS A 42 -17.71 14.46 42.65
N ALA A 43 -18.47 13.45 43.07
CA ALA A 43 -18.16 12.06 42.75
C ALA A 43 -18.24 11.78 41.24
N GLN A 44 -19.27 12.31 40.55
CA GLN A 44 -19.41 12.22 39.11
C GLN A 44 -18.27 12.92 38.37
N GLN A 45 -17.84 14.10 38.82
CA GLN A 45 -16.69 14.79 38.25
C GLN A 45 -15.40 13.99 38.36
N ARG A 46 -15.14 13.36 39.52
CA ARG A 46 -13.98 12.48 39.70
C ARG A 46 -14.03 11.28 38.74
N MET A 47 -15.20 10.65 38.62
CA MET A 47 -15.40 9.52 37.71
C MET A 47 -15.17 9.92 36.24
N LEU A 48 -15.69 11.08 35.81
CA LEU A 48 -15.48 11.60 34.46
C LEU A 48 -14.01 11.92 34.20
N HIS A 49 -13.29 12.45 35.20
CA HIS A 49 -11.86 12.72 35.05
C HIS A 49 -11.07 11.44 34.86
N GLN A 50 -11.34 10.42 35.66
CA GLN A 50 -10.71 9.10 35.55
C GLN A 50 -11.05 8.43 34.21
N TYR A 51 -12.30 8.50 33.78
CA TYR A 51 -12.71 7.95 32.48
C TYR A 51 -11.99 8.65 31.31
N LYS A 52 -11.81 9.97 31.39
CA LYS A 52 -11.05 10.72 30.39
C LYS A 52 -9.57 10.26 30.35
N GLU A 53 -8.94 10.10 31.50
CA GLU A 53 -7.56 9.63 31.60
C GLU A 53 -7.40 8.22 31.02
N GLU A 54 -8.33 7.31 31.34
CA GLU A 54 -8.35 5.96 30.76
C GLU A 54 -8.53 5.98 29.24
N LEU A 55 -9.42 6.83 28.72
CA LEU A 55 -9.62 7.01 27.29
C LEU A 55 -8.37 7.54 26.59
N GLU A 56 -7.68 8.51 27.17
CA GLU A 56 -6.41 9.02 26.66
C GLU A 56 -5.34 7.92 26.64
N GLY A 57 -5.28 7.10 27.69
CA GLY A 57 -4.39 5.93 27.76
C GLY A 57 -4.68 4.88 26.70
N ILE A 58 -5.96 4.54 26.48
CA ILE A 58 -6.38 3.59 25.45
C ILE A 58 -6.11 4.17 24.06
N ALA A 59 -6.41 5.44 23.82
CA ALA A 59 -6.18 6.09 22.53
C ALA A 59 -4.68 6.12 22.17
N LEU A 60 -3.81 6.44 23.13
CA LEU A 60 -2.37 6.40 22.93
C LEU A 60 -1.88 4.99 22.63
N ARG A 61 -2.33 3.99 23.41
CA ARG A 61 -1.95 2.59 23.20
C ARG A 61 -2.43 2.08 21.84
N TRP A 62 -3.66 2.37 21.47
CA TRP A 62 -4.22 2.00 20.17
C TRP A 62 -3.44 2.68 19.04
N GLY A 63 -3.10 3.97 19.16
CA GLY A 63 -2.26 4.67 18.17
C GLY A 63 -0.92 3.96 17.93
N ASN A 64 -0.26 3.54 19.02
CA ASN A 64 1.00 2.81 18.94
C ASN A 64 0.84 1.40 18.34
N GLU A 65 -0.17 0.64 18.78
CA GLU A 65 -0.46 -0.71 18.24
C GLU A 65 -0.83 -0.66 16.75
N ALA A 66 -1.62 0.33 16.34
CA ALA A 66 -2.01 0.53 14.94
C ALA A 66 -0.79 0.85 14.08
N LYS A 67 0.12 1.70 14.58
CA LYS A 67 1.37 2.02 13.90
C LYS A 67 2.25 0.77 13.76
N GLU A 68 2.51 0.05 14.84
CA GLU A 68 3.34 -1.16 14.80
C GLU A 68 2.77 -2.21 13.84
N LYS A 69 1.44 -2.44 13.88
CA LYS A 69 0.78 -3.37 12.97
C LYS A 69 0.90 -2.92 11.51
N SER A 70 0.75 -1.63 11.25
CA SER A 70 0.91 -1.06 9.91
C SER A 70 2.34 -1.23 9.39
N GLU A 71 3.35 -0.94 10.21
CA GLU A 71 4.76 -1.13 9.87
C GLU A 71 5.09 -2.60 9.59
N ARG A 72 4.56 -3.52 10.41
CA ARG A 72 4.76 -4.96 10.21
C ARG A 72 4.16 -5.45 8.89
N ILE A 73 2.91 -5.07 8.61
CA ILE A 73 2.24 -5.44 7.35
C ILE A 73 2.96 -4.80 6.16
N LEU A 74 3.32 -3.53 6.25
CA LEU A 74 4.03 -2.83 5.19
C LEU A 74 5.37 -3.49 4.87
N ASN A 75 6.16 -3.83 5.90
CA ASN A 75 7.44 -4.51 5.72
C ASN A 75 7.28 -5.91 5.14
N ALA A 76 6.28 -6.68 5.59
CA ALA A 76 5.99 -8.01 5.03
C ALA A 76 5.58 -7.91 3.54
N SER A 77 4.68 -6.99 3.21
CA SER A 77 4.26 -6.73 1.83
C SER A 77 5.43 -6.25 0.96
N LEU A 78 6.29 -5.38 1.48
CA LEU A 78 7.47 -4.90 0.76
C LEU A 78 8.48 -6.02 0.51
N ALA A 79 8.69 -6.91 1.49
CA ALA A 79 9.56 -8.06 1.34
C ALA A 79 9.02 -9.02 0.26
N ALA A 80 7.74 -9.36 0.31
CA ALA A 80 7.08 -10.19 -0.71
C ALA A 80 7.13 -9.54 -2.11
N ALA A 81 6.91 -8.22 -2.20
CA ALA A 81 7.01 -7.49 -3.45
C ALA A 81 8.43 -7.51 -4.03
N LYS A 82 9.46 -7.36 -3.19
CA LYS A 82 10.87 -7.45 -3.61
C LYS A 82 11.22 -8.85 -4.11
N GLU A 83 10.78 -9.90 -3.43
CA GLU A 83 10.98 -11.27 -3.86
C GLU A 83 10.30 -11.54 -5.21
N THR A 84 9.04 -11.14 -5.35
CA THR A 84 8.30 -11.26 -6.61
C THR A 84 8.99 -10.49 -7.74
N MET A 85 9.45 -9.26 -7.48
CA MET A 85 10.21 -8.48 -8.45
C MET A 85 11.51 -9.16 -8.85
N ALA A 86 12.27 -9.72 -7.92
CA ALA A 86 13.51 -10.43 -8.21
C ALA A 86 13.25 -11.62 -9.14
N ASN A 87 12.24 -12.43 -8.84
CA ASN A 87 11.87 -13.60 -9.65
C ASN A 87 11.43 -13.18 -11.06
N VAL A 88 10.55 -12.18 -11.17
CA VAL A 88 10.08 -11.67 -12.47
C VAL A 88 11.23 -11.08 -13.27
N LEU A 89 12.17 -10.37 -12.63
CA LEU A 89 13.32 -9.78 -13.31
C LEU A 89 14.29 -10.86 -13.81
N GLU A 90 14.55 -11.90 -13.01
CA GLU A 90 15.37 -13.04 -13.42
C GLU A 90 14.75 -13.78 -14.61
N GLU A 91 13.45 -14.09 -14.54
CA GLU A 91 12.72 -14.74 -15.61
C GLU A 91 12.73 -13.89 -16.90
N SER A 92 12.47 -12.60 -16.77
CA SER A 92 12.47 -11.65 -17.89
C SER A 92 13.87 -11.52 -18.51
N ALA A 93 14.92 -11.44 -17.69
CA ALA A 93 16.30 -11.38 -18.16
C ALA A 93 16.68 -12.66 -18.92
N ARG A 94 16.30 -13.83 -18.40
CA ARG A 94 16.53 -15.12 -19.06
C ARG A 94 15.79 -15.23 -20.39
N SER A 95 14.51 -14.88 -20.41
CA SER A 95 13.68 -14.90 -21.62
C SER A 95 14.24 -13.94 -22.69
N THR A 96 14.67 -12.75 -22.27
CA THR A 96 15.31 -11.77 -23.17
C THR A 96 16.62 -12.31 -23.73
N ALA A 97 17.48 -12.89 -22.88
CA ALA A 97 18.74 -13.48 -23.32
C ALA A 97 18.55 -14.65 -24.30
N LEU A 98 17.52 -15.49 -24.08
CA LEU A 98 17.16 -16.55 -25.01
C LEU A 98 16.67 -15.99 -26.34
N THR A 99 15.83 -14.96 -26.31
CA THR A 99 15.32 -14.29 -27.52
C THR A 99 16.47 -13.71 -28.35
N ILE A 100 17.40 -13.00 -27.70
CA ILE A 100 18.59 -12.43 -28.35
C ILE A 100 19.45 -13.54 -28.98
N GLN A 101 19.71 -14.64 -28.25
CA GLN A 101 20.47 -15.76 -28.81
C GLN A 101 19.79 -16.36 -30.05
N ASN A 102 18.47 -16.56 -29.98
CA ASN A 102 17.70 -17.09 -31.11
C ASN A 102 17.75 -16.15 -32.32
N ASP A 103 17.66 -14.84 -32.10
CA ASP A 103 17.74 -13.85 -33.18
C ASP A 103 19.14 -13.81 -33.79
N ILE A 104 20.20 -13.91 -32.97
CA ILE A 104 21.59 -14.02 -33.46
C ILE A 104 21.75 -15.29 -34.30
N GLU A 105 21.26 -16.45 -33.85
CA GLU A 105 21.34 -17.71 -34.60
C GLU A 105 20.57 -17.64 -35.93
N LYS A 106 19.40 -17.02 -35.96
CA LYS A 106 18.64 -16.78 -37.19
C LYS A 106 19.41 -15.88 -38.16
N LEU A 107 20.03 -14.82 -37.67
CA LEU A 107 20.86 -13.93 -38.49
C LEU A 107 22.10 -14.65 -39.03
N LEU A 108 22.78 -15.45 -38.20
CA LEU A 108 23.95 -16.23 -38.60
C LEU A 108 23.60 -17.29 -39.65
N SER A 109 22.50 -18.02 -39.45
CA SER A 109 22.04 -19.05 -40.39
C SER A 109 21.57 -18.44 -41.71
N HIS A 110 20.91 -17.27 -41.67
CA HIS A 110 20.56 -16.52 -42.87
C HIS A 110 21.81 -16.08 -43.66
N ALA A 111 22.81 -15.52 -42.96
CA ALA A 111 24.08 -15.12 -43.57
C ALA A 111 24.85 -16.31 -44.16
N GLY A 112 24.94 -17.43 -43.44
CA GLY A 112 25.57 -18.67 -43.92
C GLY A 112 24.84 -19.26 -45.13
N GLY A 113 23.50 -19.20 -45.14
CA GLY A 113 22.68 -19.59 -46.28
C GLY A 113 22.92 -18.72 -47.52
N ALA A 114 23.07 -17.41 -47.33
CA ALA A 114 23.41 -16.48 -48.40
C ALA A 114 24.80 -16.77 -49.00
N LEU A 115 25.80 -17.01 -48.15
CA LEU A 115 27.16 -17.37 -48.58
C LEU A 115 27.17 -18.67 -49.42
N ARG A 116 26.49 -19.73 -48.96
CA ARG A 116 26.38 -20.99 -49.70
C ARG A 116 25.68 -20.82 -51.06
N ARG A 117 24.70 -19.92 -51.15
CA ARG A 117 24.07 -19.60 -52.45
C ARG A 117 25.06 -18.92 -53.39
N THR A 118 25.86 -17.98 -52.88
CA THR A 118 26.92 -17.33 -53.67
C THR A 118 27.97 -18.32 -54.15
N GLU A 119 28.42 -19.25 -53.29
CA GLU A 119 29.35 -20.32 -53.68
C GLU A 119 28.77 -21.21 -54.78
N ARG A 120 27.50 -21.60 -54.67
CA ARG A 120 26.83 -22.41 -55.69
C ARG A 120 26.71 -21.66 -57.01
N ILE A 121 26.34 -20.37 -56.99
CA ILE A 121 26.29 -19.53 -58.19
C ILE A 121 27.68 -19.40 -58.81
N ALA A 122 28.73 -19.22 -58.00
CA ALA A 122 30.10 -19.15 -58.48
C ALA A 122 30.55 -20.45 -59.17
N MET A 123 30.25 -21.61 -58.59
CA MET A 123 30.53 -22.91 -59.23
C MET A 123 29.78 -23.07 -60.55
N ILE A 124 28.48 -22.74 -60.58
CA ILE A 124 27.68 -22.80 -61.82
C ILE A 124 28.29 -21.87 -62.89
N ASN A 125 28.65 -20.64 -62.52
CA ASN A 125 29.24 -19.69 -63.44
C ASN A 125 30.61 -20.16 -63.97
N LEU A 126 31.43 -20.81 -63.13
CA LEU A 126 32.70 -21.40 -63.54
C LEU A 126 32.48 -22.51 -64.59
N THR A 127 31.50 -23.40 -64.35
CA THR A 127 31.17 -24.47 -65.31
C THR A 127 30.61 -23.92 -66.62
N ALA A 128 29.75 -22.90 -66.55
CA ALA A 128 29.22 -22.24 -67.73
C ALA A 128 30.34 -21.57 -68.54
N SER A 129 31.26 -20.87 -67.87
CA SER A 129 32.41 -20.22 -68.52
C SER A 129 33.34 -21.24 -69.20
N ALA A 130 33.57 -22.39 -68.58
CA ALA A 130 34.37 -23.47 -69.17
C ALA A 130 33.70 -24.06 -70.43
N LEU A 131 32.38 -24.27 -70.40
CA LEU A 131 31.61 -24.71 -71.57
C LEU A 131 31.65 -23.67 -72.70
N THR A 132 31.50 -22.38 -72.39
CA THR A 132 31.58 -21.29 -73.36
C THR A 132 32.96 -21.23 -74.02
N LEU A 133 34.04 -21.43 -73.24
CA LEU A 133 35.41 -21.51 -73.73
C LEU A 133 35.60 -22.69 -74.70
N MET A 134 35.10 -23.88 -74.37
CA MET A 134 35.14 -25.03 -75.28
C MET A 134 34.37 -24.76 -76.58
N ALA A 135 33.17 -24.18 -76.48
CA ALA A 135 32.35 -23.86 -77.65
C ALA A 135 33.05 -22.84 -78.56
N ALA A 136 33.61 -21.76 -77.99
CA ALA A 136 34.40 -20.77 -78.73
C ALA A 136 35.63 -21.41 -79.40
N GLY A 137 36.34 -22.30 -78.71
CA GLY A 137 37.47 -23.04 -79.28
C GLY A 137 37.07 -23.92 -80.47
N MET A 138 35.94 -24.62 -80.38
CA MET A 138 35.40 -25.41 -81.50
C MET A 138 35.06 -24.53 -82.71
N ILE A 139 34.45 -23.36 -82.50
CA ILE A 139 34.12 -22.41 -83.58
C ILE A 139 35.40 -21.93 -84.28
N ILE A 140 36.44 -21.57 -83.52
CA ILE A 140 37.72 -21.12 -84.08
C ILE A 140 38.40 -22.24 -84.88
N LEU A 141 38.41 -23.47 -84.36
CA LEU A 141 38.97 -24.63 -85.07
C LEU A 141 38.19 -24.98 -86.35
N GLY A 142 36.87 -24.78 -86.35
CA GLY A 142 36.02 -24.97 -87.53
C GLY A 142 36.22 -23.90 -88.61
N LEU A 143 36.57 -22.68 -88.23
CA LEU A 143 36.90 -21.58 -89.16
C LEU A 143 38.31 -21.69 -89.77
N LEU A 144 39.23 -22.41 -89.10
CA LEU A 144 40.62 -22.59 -89.57
C LEU A 144 40.82 -23.79 -90.51
N ARG A 145 39.74 -24.52 -90.83
CA ARG A 145 39.75 -25.75 -91.65
C ARG A 145 39.10 -25.50 -92.99
#